data_AF-A0A1M4N6Z4-F1
#
_entry.id   AF-A0A1M4N6Z4-F1
#
_cell.length_a   1.000
_cell.length_b   1.000
_cell.length_c   1.000
_cell.angle_alpha   90.00
_cell.angle_beta   90.00
_cell.angle_gamma   90.00
#
_symmetry.space_group_name_H-M   'P 1'
#
loop_
_entity.id
_entity.type
_entity.pdbx_description
1 polymer ?
#
loop_
_entity_poly.entity_id
_entity_poly.type
_entity_poly.pdbx_seq_one_letter_code
_entity_poly.pdbx_strand_id
1 'polypeptide(L)'
;MLSFMDSVYCRIRREEAEKLRRFIRRLKVLKFYESLTKGCWEFGVQEKIITKNNDILEVKLSRGEKELLIRFHKCFKVLVEDYENFINTLQENDIHRGIYITTGEFHKDIISNYYRLTGANNKVTLEDGISFGRKQIGWRGKARDILVYKKFKLARYLP
;
A
#
# COMPACT_ATOMS: atom_id res chain seq x y z
N MET A 1 3.67 2.81 13.06
CA MET A 1 3.91 4.18 13.55
C MET A 1 3.51 5.11 12.41
N LEU A 2 2.55 6.00 12.62
CA LEU A 2 2.32 7.08 11.66
C LEU A 2 3.65 7.81 11.47
N SER A 3 4.12 7.98 10.23
CA SER A 3 5.34 8.76 10.02
C SER A 3 5.16 10.14 10.65
N PHE A 4 6.26 10.81 11.03
CA PHE A 4 6.17 12.18 11.58
C PHE A 4 5.33 13.10 10.69
N MET A 5 5.41 12.93 9.37
CA MET A 5 4.57 13.67 8.42
C MET A 5 3.07 13.32 8.55
N ASP A 6 2.74 12.05 8.77
CA ASP A 6 1.36 11.59 8.93
C ASP A 6 0.75 12.05 10.25
N SER A 7 1.53 12.10 11.33
CA SER A 7 1.08 12.62 12.63
C SER A 7 0.83 14.13 12.57
N VAL A 8 1.74 14.89 11.94
CA VAL A 8 1.57 16.33 11.67
C VAL A 8 0.34 16.57 10.79
N TYR A 9 0.16 15.79 9.72
CA TYR A 9 -1.02 15.88 8.86
C TYR A 9 -2.31 15.65 9.65
N CYS A 10 -2.39 14.59 10.46
CA CYS A 10 -3.55 14.29 11.28
C CYS A 10 -3.85 15.42 12.29
N ARG A 11 -2.83 16.10 12.81
CA ARG A 11 -3.00 17.21 13.76
C ARG A 11 -3.52 18.47 13.08
N ILE A 12 -2.95 18.85 11.93
CA ILE A 12 -3.29 20.09 11.22
C ILE A 12 -4.62 19.94 10.46
N ARG A 13 -4.87 18.77 9.86
CA ARG A 13 -6.04 18.53 8.98
C ARG A 13 -6.93 17.41 9.52
N ARG A 14 -7.24 17.46 10.82
CA ARG A 14 -7.98 16.41 11.54
C ARG A 14 -9.27 15.97 10.83
N GLU A 15 -10.13 16.91 10.46
CA GLU A 15 -11.39 16.59 9.78
C GLU A 15 -11.17 15.90 8.43
N GLU A 16 -10.15 16.33 7.68
CA GLU A 16 -9.81 15.73 6.40
C GLU A 16 -9.21 14.34 6.59
N ALA A 17 -8.39 14.15 7.62
CA ALA A 17 -7.83 12.85 7.97
C ALA A 17 -8.94 11.85 8.34
N GLU A 18 -9.97 12.26 9.08
CA GLU A 18 -11.12 11.42 9.40
C GLU A 18 -11.94 11.05 8.16
N LYS A 19 -12.22 12.02 7.29
CA LYS A 19 -12.88 11.78 5.98
C LYS A 19 -12.05 10.78 5.17
N LEU A 20 -10.75 11.02 5.07
CA LEU A 20 -9.81 10.17 4.35
C LEU A 20 -9.82 8.73 4.89
N ARG A 21 -9.76 8.53 6.22
CA ARG A 21 -9.87 7.18 6.82
C ARG A 21 -11.15 6.47 6.39
N ARG A 22 -12.29 7.16 6.45
CA ARG A 22 -13.59 6.57 6.04
C ARG A 22 -13.59 6.20 4.57
N PHE A 23 -12.98 7.02 3.70
CA PHE A 23 -12.87 6.71 2.27
C PHE A 23 -11.93 5.54 2.01
N ILE A 24 -10.72 5.56 2.59
CA ILE A 24 -9.72 4.50 2.41
C ILE A 24 -10.25 3.14 2.87
N ARG A 25 -10.95 3.07 4.00
CA ARG A 25 -11.61 1.84 4.49
C ARG A 25 -12.66 1.26 3.53
N ARG A 26 -13.26 2.09 2.68
CA ARG A 26 -14.28 1.68 1.71
C ARG A 26 -13.69 1.33 0.35
N LEU A 27 -12.39 1.47 0.16
CA LEU A 27 -11.75 1.15 -1.11
C LEU A 27 -11.91 -0.33 -1.43
N LYS A 28 -12.27 -0.61 -2.68
CA LYS A 28 -12.37 -1.96 -3.21
C LYS A 28 -11.04 -2.36 -3.82
N VAL A 29 -10.63 -3.59 -3.58
CA VAL A 29 -9.47 -4.21 -4.23
C VAL A 29 -9.53 -4.03 -5.75
N LEU A 30 -10.70 -4.27 -6.36
CA LEU A 30 -10.90 -4.07 -7.80
C LEU A 30 -10.53 -2.66 -8.27
N LYS A 31 -10.91 -1.62 -7.51
CA LYS A 31 -10.63 -0.22 -7.89
C LYS A 31 -9.15 0.13 -7.76
N PHE A 32 -8.49 -0.44 -6.75
CA PHE A 32 -7.04 -0.33 -6.62
C PHE A 32 -6.34 -1.01 -7.80
N TYR A 33 -6.73 -2.24 -8.12
CA TYR A 33 -6.18 -3.01 -9.24
C TYR A 33 -6.38 -2.28 -10.59
N GLU A 34 -7.59 -1.82 -10.91
CA GLU A 34 -7.86 -1.04 -12.13
C GLU A 34 -6.95 0.19 -12.26
N SER A 35 -6.66 0.87 -11.15
CA SER A 35 -5.76 2.03 -11.16
C SER A 35 -4.30 1.63 -11.32
N LEU A 36 -3.91 0.50 -10.71
CA LEU A 36 -2.56 -0.05 -10.80
C LEU A 36 -2.25 -0.47 -12.23
N THR A 37 -3.13 -1.25 -12.86
CA THR A 37 -2.97 -1.73 -14.24
C THR A 37 -2.87 -0.58 -15.23
N LYS A 38 -3.70 0.48 -15.07
CA LYS A 38 -3.57 1.70 -15.88
C LYS A 38 -2.21 2.34 -15.73
N GLY A 39 -1.71 2.46 -14.49
CA GLY A 39 -0.36 2.95 -14.24
C GLY A 39 0.71 2.07 -14.87
N CYS A 40 0.60 0.74 -14.74
CA CYS A 40 1.57 -0.18 -15.31
C CYS A 40 1.64 -0.06 -16.83
N TRP A 41 0.50 0.03 -17.50
CA TRP A 41 0.41 0.23 -18.95
C TRP A 41 1.04 1.58 -19.38
N GLU A 42 0.73 2.66 -18.67
CA GLU A 42 1.29 4.00 -18.94
C GLU A 42 2.82 4.06 -18.83
N PHE A 43 3.43 3.25 -17.96
CA PHE A 43 4.88 3.27 -17.68
C PHE A 43 5.64 2.05 -18.22
N GLY A 44 5.00 1.17 -18.99
CA GLY A 44 5.62 -0.02 -19.57
C GLY A 44 6.07 -1.05 -18.52
N VAL A 45 5.32 -1.17 -17.42
CA VAL A 45 5.57 -2.14 -16.34
C VAL A 45 4.74 -3.39 -16.60
N GLN A 46 5.36 -4.55 -16.47
CA GLN A 46 4.66 -5.84 -16.56
C GLN A 46 4.06 -6.20 -15.21
N GLU A 47 2.82 -6.69 -15.22
CA GLU A 47 2.12 -7.14 -14.01
C GLU A 47 1.81 -8.64 -14.06
N LYS A 48 2.04 -9.34 -12.94
CA LYS A 48 1.63 -10.73 -12.73
C LYS A 48 0.87 -10.83 -11.42
N ILE A 49 -0.41 -11.20 -11.49
CA ILE A 49 -1.25 -11.43 -10.31
C ILE A 49 -0.80 -12.73 -9.63
N ILE A 50 -0.56 -12.65 -8.32
CA ILE A 50 -0.30 -13.81 -7.44
C ILE A 50 -1.60 -14.18 -6.72
N THR A 51 -2.22 -13.20 -6.07
CA THR A 51 -3.46 -13.37 -5.30
C THR A 51 -4.41 -12.23 -5.64
N LYS A 52 -5.70 -12.52 -5.82
CA LYS A 52 -6.74 -11.49 -5.99
C LYS A 52 -8.08 -11.98 -5.50
N ASN A 53 -8.58 -11.36 -4.44
CA ASN A 53 -9.92 -11.55 -3.92
C ASN A 53 -10.51 -10.20 -3.47
N ASN A 54 -11.61 -10.21 -2.71
CA ASN A 54 -12.30 -8.99 -2.28
C ASN A 54 -11.52 -8.17 -1.25
N ASP A 55 -10.58 -8.79 -0.54
CA ASP A 55 -9.85 -8.21 0.57
C ASP A 55 -8.35 -8.09 0.31
N ILE A 56 -7.77 -8.96 -0.52
CA ILE A 56 -6.34 -8.98 -0.80
C ILE A 56 -6.09 -8.95 -2.32
N LEU A 57 -5.12 -8.14 -2.71
CA LEU A 57 -4.47 -8.17 -4.01
C LEU A 57 -2.97 -8.26 -3.81
N GLU A 58 -2.35 -9.17 -4.53
CA GLU A 58 -0.90 -9.30 -4.65
C GLU A 58 -0.50 -9.36 -6.10
N VAL A 59 0.33 -8.42 -6.50
CA VAL A 59 0.79 -8.29 -7.89
C VAL A 59 2.29 -8.08 -7.89
N LYS A 60 2.99 -8.97 -8.58
CA LYS A 60 4.39 -8.78 -8.96
C LYS A 60 4.44 -7.79 -10.12
N LEU A 61 5.28 -6.78 -9.97
CA LEU A 61 5.57 -5.76 -10.98
C LEU A 61 7.02 -5.89 -11.41
N SER A 62 7.26 -5.89 -12.72
CA SER A 62 8.60 -6.01 -13.28
C SER A 62 8.83 -4.95 -14.37
N ARG A 63 10.00 -4.31 -14.34
CA ARG A 63 10.48 -3.41 -15.40
C ARG A 63 11.99 -3.57 -15.56
N GLY A 64 12.41 -4.24 -16.64
CA GLY A 64 13.79 -4.71 -16.77
C GLY A 64 14.14 -5.64 -15.62
N GLU A 65 15.30 -5.44 -15.00
CA GLU A 65 15.76 -6.23 -13.85
C GLU A 65 15.11 -5.82 -12.51
N LYS A 66 14.30 -4.76 -12.50
CA LYS A 66 13.68 -4.27 -11.27
C LYS A 66 12.36 -4.99 -11.04
N GLU A 67 12.30 -5.73 -9.94
CA GLU A 67 11.09 -6.41 -9.51
C GLU A 67 10.59 -5.87 -8.16
N LEU A 68 9.27 -5.93 -7.98
CA LEU A 68 8.59 -5.41 -6.81
C LEU A 68 7.27 -6.16 -6.60
N LEU A 69 6.99 -6.55 -5.35
CA LEU A 69 5.67 -7.06 -4.98
C LEU A 69 4.84 -5.95 -4.33
N ILE A 70 3.63 -5.72 -4.84
CA ILE A 70 2.63 -4.88 -4.16
C ILE A 70 1.56 -5.79 -3.55
N ARG A 71 1.38 -5.71 -2.24
CA ARG A 71 0.21 -6.26 -1.53
C ARG A 71 -0.71 -5.11 -1.12
N PHE A 72 -1.96 -5.13 -1.59
CA PHE A 72 -3.03 -4.27 -1.11
C PHE A 72 -4.02 -5.10 -0.29
N HIS A 73 -4.13 -4.80 1.00
CA HIS A 73 -4.95 -5.54 1.97
C HIS A 73 -6.02 -4.64 2.58
N LYS A 74 -7.27 -4.94 2.27
CA LYS A 74 -8.45 -4.30 2.84
C LYS A 74 -8.82 -4.94 4.17
N CYS A 75 -8.13 -4.53 5.22
CA CYS A 75 -8.42 -4.94 6.59
C CYS A 75 -8.45 -3.74 7.53
N PHE A 76 -8.97 -3.95 8.74
CA PHE A 76 -8.93 -2.94 9.81
C PHE A 76 -7.53 -2.86 10.44
N LYS A 77 -6.90 -4.01 10.64
CA LYS A 77 -5.58 -4.15 11.24
C LYS A 77 -4.86 -5.33 10.61
N VAL A 78 -3.62 -5.12 10.16
CA VAL A 78 -2.73 -6.17 9.68
C VAL A 78 -2.06 -6.82 10.87
N LEU A 79 -2.20 -8.13 11.01
CA LEU A 79 -1.58 -8.92 12.08
C LEU A 79 -0.18 -9.40 11.68
N VAL A 80 0.55 -9.97 12.63
CA VAL A 80 1.94 -10.41 12.39
C VAL A 80 1.95 -11.54 11.36
N GLU A 81 1.00 -12.47 11.45
CA GLU A 81 0.85 -13.60 10.53
C GLU A 81 0.58 -13.12 9.09
N ASP A 82 -0.24 -12.08 8.93
CA ASP A 82 -0.48 -11.45 7.62
C ASP A 82 0.81 -10.87 7.02
N TYR A 83 1.70 -10.36 7.87
CA TYR A 83 2.97 -9.79 7.46
C TYR A 83 4.00 -10.88 7.13
N GLU A 84 4.10 -11.91 7.96
CA GLU A 84 4.97 -13.06 7.69
C GLU A 84 4.57 -13.75 6.39
N ASN A 85 3.27 -13.93 6.13
CA ASN A 85 2.77 -14.42 4.85
C ASN A 85 3.20 -13.55 3.67
N PHE A 86 3.31 -12.23 3.84
CA PHE A 86 3.80 -11.33 2.78
C PHE A 86 5.30 -11.53 2.53
N ILE A 87 6.09 -11.69 3.60
CA ILE A 87 7.52 -11.95 3.49
C ILE A 87 7.78 -13.32 2.83
N ASN A 88 7.00 -14.34 3.16
CA ASN A 88 7.09 -15.65 2.52
C ASN A 88 6.81 -15.54 1.03
N THR A 89 5.78 -14.80 0.61
CA THR A 89 5.49 -14.56 -0.82
C THR A 89 6.64 -13.86 -1.54
N LEU A 90 7.31 -12.88 -0.89
CA LEU A 90 8.51 -12.25 -1.45
C LEU A 90 9.62 -13.28 -1.69
N GLN A 91 9.90 -14.12 -0.70
CA GLN A 91 10.96 -15.14 -0.75
C GLN A 91 10.68 -16.22 -1.80
N GLU A 92 9.45 -16.76 -1.83
CA GLU A 92 9.02 -17.79 -2.79
C GLU A 92 9.09 -17.32 -4.25
N ASN A 93 9.04 -16.02 -4.48
CA ASN A 93 9.10 -15.42 -5.82
C ASN A 93 10.45 -14.77 -6.14
N ASP A 94 11.45 -14.90 -5.25
CA ASP A 94 12.78 -14.28 -5.33
C ASP A 94 12.73 -12.75 -5.52
N ILE A 95 11.82 -12.09 -4.80
CA ILE A 95 11.62 -10.63 -4.88
C ILE A 95 12.16 -9.97 -3.61
N HIS A 96 13.14 -9.07 -3.76
CA HIS A 96 13.75 -8.37 -2.61
C HIS A 96 13.07 -7.06 -2.22
N ARG A 97 12.11 -6.57 -3.01
CA ARG A 97 11.40 -5.30 -2.74
C ARG A 97 9.90 -5.54 -2.61
N GLY A 98 9.32 -5.01 -1.54
CA GLY A 98 7.89 -5.13 -1.28
C GLY A 98 7.25 -3.80 -0.88
N ILE A 99 5.98 -3.61 -1.23
CA ILE A 99 5.13 -2.57 -0.67
C ILE A 99 3.87 -3.23 -0.13
N TYR A 100 3.66 -3.10 1.17
CA TYR A 100 2.45 -3.55 1.84
C TYR A 100 1.57 -2.33 2.13
N ILE A 101 0.44 -2.24 1.42
CA ILE A 101 -0.58 -1.21 1.59
C ILE A 101 -1.77 -1.82 2.32
N THR A 102 -2.22 -1.21 3.41
CA THR A 102 -3.48 -1.58 4.08
C THR A 102 -4.46 -0.42 4.11
N THR A 103 -5.76 -0.73 4.08
CA THR A 103 -6.79 0.28 4.35
C THR A 103 -6.89 0.67 5.82
N GLY A 104 -6.31 -0.15 6.70
CA GLY A 104 -6.32 -0.03 8.15
C GLY A 104 -4.97 0.43 8.68
N GLU A 105 -4.51 -0.24 9.74
CA GLU A 105 -3.23 0.01 10.39
C GLU A 105 -2.42 -1.28 10.58
N PHE A 106 -1.11 -1.16 10.77
CA PHE A 106 -0.26 -2.30 11.10
C PHE A 106 -0.23 -2.54 12.62
N HIS A 107 -0.24 -3.81 13.02
CA HIS A 107 0.03 -4.17 14.42
C HIS A 107 1.35 -3.57 14.89
N LYS A 108 1.39 -3.10 16.15
CA LYS A 108 2.59 -2.53 16.77
C LYS A 108 3.78 -3.49 16.65
N ASP A 109 3.52 -4.79 16.81
CA ASP A 109 4.57 -5.81 16.82
C ASP A 109 5.28 -5.98 15.49
N ILE A 110 4.58 -5.72 14.36
CA ILE A 110 5.19 -5.67 13.04
C ILE A 110 6.23 -4.53 13.00
N ILE A 111 5.89 -3.38 13.60
CA ILE A 111 6.76 -2.21 13.60
C ILE A 111 7.95 -2.42 14.54
N SER A 112 7.71 -2.93 15.75
CA SER A 112 8.79 -3.14 16.73
C SER A 112 9.75 -4.26 16.32
N ASN A 113 9.26 -5.26 15.58
CA ASN A 113 10.07 -6.38 15.11
C ASN A 113 10.39 -6.31 13.61
N TYR A 114 10.23 -5.13 13.00
CA TYR A 114 10.28 -4.96 11.54
C TYR A 114 11.53 -5.59 10.91
N TYR A 115 12.73 -5.30 11.44
CA TYR A 115 13.98 -5.83 10.91
C TYR A 115 14.09 -7.35 11.05
N ARG A 116 13.62 -7.90 12.18
CA ARG A 116 13.61 -9.35 12.44
C ARG A 116 12.66 -10.08 11.49
N LEU A 117 11.46 -9.55 11.30
CA LEU A 117 10.42 -10.17 10.46
C LEU A 117 10.73 -10.04 8.97
N THR A 118 11.31 -8.92 8.55
CA THR A 118 11.57 -8.65 7.12
C THR A 118 12.79 -9.42 6.61
N GLY A 119 13.79 -9.64 7.47
CA GLY A 119 15.09 -10.19 7.09
C GLY A 119 15.99 -9.15 6.40
N ALA A 120 17.30 -9.43 6.37
CA ALA A 120 18.31 -8.49 5.87
C ALA A 120 18.23 -8.23 4.35
N ASN A 121 17.71 -9.21 3.59
CA ASN A 121 17.72 -9.17 2.12
C ASN A 121 16.49 -8.47 1.53
N ASN A 122 15.47 -8.17 2.34
CA ASN A 122 14.23 -7.59 1.86
C ASN A 122 14.09 -6.12 2.26
N LYS A 123 13.59 -5.31 1.33
CA LYS A 123 13.22 -3.92 1.55
C LYS A 123 11.71 -3.77 1.40
N VAL A 124 11.02 -3.63 2.52
CA VAL A 124 9.56 -3.49 2.55
C VAL A 124 9.14 -2.06 2.92
N THR A 125 8.19 -1.50 2.17
CA THR A 125 7.53 -0.24 2.54
C THR A 125 6.17 -0.55 3.11
N LEU A 126 5.89 -0.07 4.32
CA LEU A 126 4.58 -0.19 4.97
C LEU A 126 3.77 1.09 4.75
N GLU A 127 2.57 0.96 4.21
CA GLU A 127 1.65 2.05 3.90
C GLU A 127 0.31 1.80 4.59
N ASP A 128 0.12 2.41 5.76
CA ASP A 128 -1.19 2.36 6.43
C ASP A 128 -2.22 3.22 5.68
N GLY A 129 -3.49 3.11 6.08
CA GLY A 129 -4.57 3.80 5.38
C GLY A 129 -4.43 5.33 5.38
N ILE A 130 -3.81 5.91 6.42
CA ILE A 130 -3.54 7.35 6.46
C ILE A 130 -2.38 7.71 5.54
N SER A 131 -1.27 6.98 5.63
CA SER A 131 -0.07 7.26 4.83
C SER A 131 -0.39 7.12 3.34
N PHE A 132 -1.04 6.01 2.97
CA PHE A 132 -1.52 5.78 1.61
C PHE A 132 -2.46 6.90 1.17
N GLY A 133 -3.49 7.20 1.97
CA GLY A 133 -4.48 8.22 1.65
C GLY A 133 -3.89 9.61 1.47
N ARG A 134 -3.00 10.06 2.37
CA ARG A 134 -2.31 11.35 2.28
C ARG A 134 -1.46 11.40 1.01
N LYS A 135 -0.81 10.31 0.64
CA LYS A 135 -0.02 10.23 -0.61
C LYS A 135 -0.90 10.36 -1.86
N GLN A 136 -2.21 10.06 -1.79
CA GLN A 136 -3.14 10.30 -2.90
C GLN A 136 -3.53 11.77 -3.04
N ILE A 137 -3.84 12.46 -1.94
CA ILE A 137 -4.37 13.84 -1.97
C ILE A 137 -3.31 14.92 -1.74
N GLY A 138 -2.13 14.56 -1.24
CA GLY A 138 -1.10 15.51 -0.81
C GLY A 138 -1.49 16.33 0.41
N TRP A 139 -0.72 17.38 0.71
CA TRP A 139 -0.94 18.22 1.89
C TRP A 139 -2.21 19.08 1.83
N ARG A 140 -2.61 19.51 0.62
CA ARG A 140 -3.72 20.46 0.40
C ARG A 140 -4.96 19.84 -0.27
N GLY A 141 -4.88 18.62 -0.78
CA GLY A 141 -6.02 17.98 -1.45
C GLY A 141 -7.13 17.59 -0.48
N LYS A 142 -8.30 17.27 -1.02
CA LYS A 142 -9.47 16.83 -0.26
C LYS A 142 -9.71 15.35 -0.50
N ALA A 143 -10.21 14.62 0.49
CA ALA A 143 -10.47 13.19 0.38
C ALA A 143 -11.51 12.86 -0.71
N ARG A 144 -12.46 13.79 -0.96
CA ARG A 144 -13.41 13.69 -2.09
C ARG A 144 -12.71 13.64 -3.45
N ASP A 145 -11.52 14.21 -3.57
CA ASP A 145 -10.79 14.27 -4.84
C ASP A 145 -10.38 12.86 -5.28
N ILE A 146 -10.17 11.93 -4.35
CA ILE A 146 -9.94 10.51 -4.66
C ILE A 146 -11.13 9.91 -5.44
N LEU A 147 -12.35 10.31 -5.10
CA LEU A 147 -13.56 9.84 -5.78
C LEU A 147 -13.77 10.52 -7.14
N VAL A 148 -13.52 11.83 -7.21
CA VAL A 148 -13.77 12.64 -8.41
C VAL A 148 -12.80 12.25 -9.52
N TYR A 149 -11.51 12.15 -9.22
CA TYR A 149 -10.49 11.87 -10.23
C TYR A 149 -10.37 10.39 -10.60
N LYS A 150 -11.02 9.48 -9.84
CA LYS A 150 -11.06 8.01 -10.07
C LYS A 150 -9.69 7.34 -10.32
N LYS A 151 -8.58 8.02 -10.06
CA LYS A 151 -7.22 7.57 -10.34
C LYS A 151 -6.37 7.77 -9.09
N PHE A 152 -5.83 6.68 -8.58
CA PHE A 152 -4.83 6.73 -7.53
C PHE A 152 -3.48 7.18 -8.09
N LYS A 153 -2.71 7.92 -7.30
CA LYS A 153 -1.34 8.35 -7.63
C LYS A 153 -0.34 7.23 -7.35
N LEU A 154 -0.46 6.15 -8.12
CA LEU A 154 0.31 4.92 -7.92
C LEU A 154 1.66 4.89 -8.61
N ALA A 155 1.98 5.87 -9.48
CA ALA A 155 3.27 5.94 -10.17
C ALA A 155 4.49 5.87 -9.23
N ARG A 156 4.34 6.37 -7.98
CA ARG A 156 5.37 6.29 -6.93
C ARG A 156 5.70 4.87 -6.45
N TYR A 157 4.83 3.91 -6.75
CA TYR A 157 4.93 2.52 -6.33
C TYR A 157 5.36 1.61 -7.49
N LEU A 158 5.65 2.16 -8.67
CA LEU A 158 6.12 1.38 -9.81
C LEU A 158 7.66 1.24 -9.78
N PRO A 159 8.22 0.13 -10.30
CA PRO A 159 9.66 -0.13 -10.33
C PRO A 159 10.47 0.79 -11.28
#